data_AF-A0A669QB64-F1
#
_entry.id   AF-A0A669QB64-F1
#
_cell.length_a   1.000
_cell.length_b   1.000
_cell.length_c   1.000
_cell.angle_alpha   90.00
_cell.angle_beta   90.00
_cell.angle_gamma   90.00
#
_symmetry.space_group_name_H-M   'P 1'
#
loop_
_entity.id
_entity.type
_entity.pdbx_description
1 polymer ?
#
loop_
_entity_poly.entity_id
_entity_poly.type
_entity_poly.pdbx_seq_one_letter_code
_entity_poly.pdbx_strand_id
1 'polypeptide(L)'
;HDPGEEEEEQEEEKEEKEEELRDFLLVYNRMTELCFRRCVSDLGYRLLSQREERCLDGCAGKLIRANHRLMGAYVALMPSIVQRRAARLEDGTERTAPDEAEAARAAPDSSAAGPSGT
;
A
#
# COMPACT_ATOMS: atom_id res chain seq x y z
N HIS A 1 9.82 26.41 -25.46
CA HIS A 1 10.34 25.53 -24.41
C HIS A 1 10.37 26.39 -23.19
N ASP A 2 9.42 26.15 -22.30
CA ASP A 2 9.20 27.01 -21.15
C ASP A 2 10.22 26.62 -20.07
N PRO A 3 11.06 27.54 -19.59
CA PRO A 3 12.07 27.22 -18.58
C PRO A 3 11.47 26.74 -17.25
N GLY A 4 10.17 26.91 -17.01
CA GLY A 4 9.47 26.32 -15.87
C GLY A 4 9.18 24.83 -16.02
N GLU A 5 8.94 24.34 -17.25
CA GLU A 5 8.67 22.91 -17.51
C GLU A 5 9.95 22.06 -17.30
N GLU A 6 11.14 22.58 -17.65
CA GLU A 6 12.42 21.89 -17.43
C GLU A 6 12.82 21.79 -15.95
N GLU A 7 12.43 22.77 -15.11
CA GLU A 7 12.67 22.74 -13.67
C GLU A 7 11.71 21.76 -12.96
N GLU A 8 10.45 21.69 -13.41
CA GLU A 8 9.44 20.75 -12.90
C GLU A 8 9.80 19.29 -13.25
N GLU A 9 10.21 19.00 -14.48
CA GLU A 9 10.64 17.65 -14.92
C GLU A 9 11.89 17.16 -14.15
N GLN A 10 12.82 18.07 -13.81
CA GLN A 10 13.98 17.74 -12.98
C GLN A 10 13.63 17.47 -11.51
N GLU A 11 12.62 18.15 -10.97
CA GLU A 11 12.14 17.91 -9.61
C GLU A 11 11.39 16.57 -9.52
N GLU A 12 10.56 16.24 -10.51
CA GLU A 12 9.89 14.93 -10.62
C GLU A 12 10.90 13.78 -10.71
N GLU A 13 11.90 13.85 -11.60
CA GLU A 13 12.94 12.82 -11.70
C GLU A 13 13.72 12.64 -10.39
N LYS A 14 13.92 13.72 -9.64
CA LYS A 14 14.62 13.68 -8.36
C LYS A 14 13.77 12.99 -7.29
N GLU A 15 12.48 13.27 -7.24
CA GLU A 15 11.54 12.59 -6.36
C GLU A 15 11.47 11.09 -6.71
N GLU A 16 11.37 10.72 -7.99
CA GLU A 16 11.38 9.30 -8.41
C GLU A 16 12.64 8.56 -7.96
N LYS A 17 13.81 9.19 -8.11
CA LYS A 17 15.09 8.62 -7.64
C LYS A 17 15.14 8.47 -6.13
N GLU A 18 14.52 9.38 -5.38
CA GLU A 18 14.40 9.28 -3.92
C GLU A 18 13.48 8.11 -3.53
N GLU A 19 12.33 7.97 -4.20
CA GLU A 19 11.39 6.88 -3.97
C GLU A 19 12.03 5.52 -4.28
N GLU A 20 12.73 5.39 -5.40
CA GLU A 20 13.45 4.15 -5.77
C GLU A 20 14.47 3.77 -4.69
N LEU A 21 15.26 4.73 -4.22
CA LEU A 21 16.25 4.49 -3.18
C LEU A 21 15.57 4.06 -1.87
N ARG A 22 14.49 4.73 -1.49
CA ARG A 22 13.72 4.40 -0.29
C ARG A 22 13.18 2.97 -0.35
N ASP A 23 12.62 2.59 -1.48
CA ASP A 23 12.09 1.24 -1.71
C ASP A 23 13.20 0.18 -1.69
N PHE A 24 14.34 0.48 -2.30
CA PHE A 24 15.52 -0.38 -2.20
C PHE A 24 15.94 -0.59 -0.75
N LEU A 25 16.04 0.48 0.04
CA LEU A 25 16.45 0.41 1.44
C LEU A 25 15.45 -0.37 2.30
N LEU A 26 14.15 -0.26 2.03
CA LEU A 26 13.12 -1.06 2.71
C LEU A 26 13.31 -2.56 2.45
N VAL A 27 13.52 -2.95 1.20
CA VAL A 27 13.78 -4.35 0.83
C VAL A 27 15.09 -4.84 1.42
N TYR A 28 16.15 -4.03 1.35
CA TYR A 28 17.47 -4.34 1.91
C TYR A 28 17.39 -4.57 3.41
N ASN A 29 16.79 -3.66 4.17
CA ASN A 29 16.66 -3.76 5.62
C ASN A 29 15.84 -4.98 6.03
N ARG A 30 14.78 -5.30 5.28
CA ARG A 30 13.99 -6.50 5.54
C ARG A 30 14.77 -7.78 5.25
N MET A 31 15.55 -7.79 4.17
CA MET A 31 16.39 -8.90 3.79
C MET A 31 17.48 -9.18 4.84
N THR A 32 18.17 -8.13 5.30
CA THR A 32 19.24 -8.27 6.29
C THR A 32 18.68 -8.80 7.62
N GLU A 33 17.56 -8.26 8.10
CA GLU A 33 16.89 -8.76 9.31
C GLU A 33 16.51 -10.26 9.19
N LEU A 34 15.88 -10.64 8.07
CA LEU A 34 15.43 -12.00 7.85
C LEU A 34 16.61 -12.99 7.76
N CYS A 35 17.61 -12.66 6.95
CA CYS A 35 18.75 -13.53 6.72
C CYS A 35 19.61 -13.63 7.98
N PHE A 36 19.77 -12.55 8.75
CA PHE A 36 20.44 -12.62 10.05
C PHE A 36 19.71 -13.57 11.00
N ARG A 37 18.39 -13.39 11.22
CA ARG A 37 17.60 -14.27 12.10
C ARG A 37 17.59 -15.73 11.67
N ARG A 38 17.73 -16.02 10.37
CA ARG A 38 17.62 -17.39 9.85
C ARG A 38 18.97 -18.10 9.73
N CYS A 39 20.03 -17.37 9.42
CA CYS A 39 21.31 -17.96 9.08
C CYS A 39 22.37 -17.79 10.16
N VAL A 40 22.35 -16.71 10.94
CA VAL A 40 23.33 -16.48 12.00
C VAL A 40 22.81 -17.12 13.28
N SER A 41 23.48 -18.19 13.70
CA SER A 41 23.02 -19.06 14.80
C SER A 41 24.05 -19.20 15.91
N ASP A 42 25.32 -18.93 15.61
CA ASP A 42 26.40 -18.92 16.58
C ASP A 42 26.94 -17.48 16.71
N LEU A 43 26.95 -16.98 17.95
CA LEU A 43 27.47 -15.66 18.30
C LEU A 43 28.72 -15.76 19.19
N GLY A 44 29.34 -16.94 19.27
CA GLY A 44 30.56 -17.19 20.03
C GLY A 44 31.81 -16.54 19.42
N TYR A 45 31.75 -16.15 18.15
CA TYR A 45 32.86 -15.54 17.41
C TYR A 45 32.42 -14.27 16.68
N ARG A 46 33.37 -13.37 16.41
CA ARG A 46 33.09 -12.09 15.72
C ARG A 46 32.91 -12.25 14.21
N LEU A 47 33.46 -13.30 13.62
CA LEU A 47 33.36 -13.60 12.19
C LEU A 47 32.32 -14.68 11.96
N LEU A 48 31.66 -14.62 10.80
CA LEU A 48 30.74 -15.65 10.35
C LEU A 48 31.49 -16.96 10.09
N SER A 49 30.84 -18.08 10.41
CA SER A 49 31.33 -19.37 9.96
C SER A 49 31.01 -19.60 8.48
N GLN A 50 31.78 -20.47 7.82
CA GLN A 50 31.56 -20.81 6.41
C GLN A 50 30.15 -21.38 6.13
N ARG A 51 29.50 -21.96 7.14
CA ARG A 51 28.11 -22.43 7.04
C ARG A 51 27.12 -21.26 7.01
N GLU A 52 27.35 -20.25 7.83
CA GLU A 52 26.51 -19.06 7.90
C GLU A 52 26.66 -18.21 6.63
N GLU A 53 27.89 -18.04 6.13
CA GLU A 53 28.17 -17.37 4.85
C GLU A 53 27.37 -18.01 3.70
N ARG A 54 27.51 -19.33 3.51
CA ARG A 54 26.75 -20.07 2.47
C ARG A 54 25.23 -19.95 2.65
N CYS A 55 24.75 -19.88 3.90
CA CYS A 55 23.33 -19.68 4.17
C CYS A 55 22.88 -18.28 3.77
N LEU A 56 23.66 -17.24 4.09
CA LEU A 56 23.36 -15.85 3.76
C LEU A 56 23.31 -15.63 2.24
N ASP A 57 24.26 -16.18 1.49
CA ASP A 57 24.26 -16.13 0.02
C ASP A 57 23.00 -16.76 -0.57
N GLY A 58 22.64 -17.95 -0.04
CA GLY A 58 21.42 -18.64 -0.42
C GLY A 58 20.16 -17.86 -0.04
N CYS A 59 20.13 -17.24 1.13
CA CYS A 59 19.01 -16.47 1.65
C CYS A 59 18.78 -15.21 0.81
N ALA A 60 19.81 -14.38 0.63
CA ALA A 60 19.75 -13.17 -0.16
C ALA A 60 19.36 -13.47 -1.61
N GLY A 61 20.01 -14.44 -2.25
CA GLY A 61 19.69 -14.85 -3.61
C GLY A 61 18.24 -15.36 -3.77
N LYS A 62 17.73 -16.12 -2.80
CA LYS A 62 16.32 -16.57 -2.81
C LYS A 62 15.36 -15.39 -2.64
N LEU A 63 15.64 -14.48 -1.72
CA LEU A 63 14.78 -13.33 -1.44
C LEU A 63 14.73 -12.37 -2.62
N ILE A 64 15.86 -12.05 -3.25
CA ILE A 64 15.92 -11.20 -4.45
C ILE A 64 15.07 -11.81 -5.58
N ARG A 65 15.26 -13.10 -5.88
CA ARG A 65 14.47 -13.79 -6.93
C ARG A 65 12.99 -13.85 -6.59
N ALA A 66 12.64 -14.08 -5.32
CA ALA A 66 11.26 -14.10 -4.88
C ALA A 66 10.62 -12.72 -4.98
N ASN A 67 11.34 -11.67 -4.57
CA ASN A 67 10.88 -10.29 -4.65
C ASN A 67 10.57 -9.89 -6.10
N HIS A 68 11.50 -10.15 -7.03
CA HIS A 68 11.26 -9.87 -8.46
C HIS A 68 10.07 -10.63 -9.04
N ARG A 69 9.90 -11.91 -8.68
CA ARG A 69 8.73 -12.70 -9.14
C ARG A 69 7.42 -12.14 -8.60
N LEU A 70 7.41 -11.74 -7.32
CA LEU A 70 6.22 -11.18 -6.68
C LEU A 70 5.88 -9.81 -7.27
N MET A 71 6.88 -8.95 -7.46
CA MET A 71 6.68 -7.64 -8.09
C MET A 71 6.18 -7.76 -9.53
N GLY A 72 6.75 -8.69 -10.31
CA GLY A 72 6.26 -8.97 -11.67
C GLY A 72 4.79 -9.41 -11.67
N ALA A 73 4.40 -10.31 -10.76
CA ALA A 73 3.01 -10.73 -10.63
C ALA A 73 2.10 -9.58 -10.16
N TYR A 74 2.57 -8.76 -9.23
CA TYR A 74 1.83 -7.61 -8.71
C TYR A 74 1.52 -6.59 -9.82
N VAL A 75 2.52 -6.20 -10.60
CA VAL A 75 2.36 -5.29 -11.75
C VAL A 75 1.39 -5.86 -12.79
N ALA A 76 1.45 -7.17 -13.06
CA ALA A 76 0.54 -7.82 -14.01
C ALA A 76 -0.93 -7.85 -13.52
N LEU A 77 -1.16 -7.97 -12.21
CA LEU A 77 -2.49 -8.19 -11.65
C LEU A 77 -3.16 -6.91 -11.18
N MET A 78 -2.40 -5.94 -10.67
CA MET A 78 -2.93 -4.74 -10.01
C MET A 78 -3.88 -3.91 -10.88
N PRO A 79 -3.63 -3.67 -12.18
CA PRO A 79 -4.56 -2.90 -13.00
C PRO A 79 -5.98 -3.49 -13.00
N SER A 80 -6.08 -4.83 -13.11
CA SER A 80 -7.36 -5.52 -13.09
C SER A 80 -8.06 -5.46 -11.71
N ILE A 81 -7.28 -5.48 -10.63
CA ILE A 81 -7.78 -5.39 -9.27
C ILE A 81 -8.32 -3.98 -9.00
N VAL A 82 -7.60 -2.94 -9.42
CA VAL A 82 -7.99 -1.53 -9.28
C VAL A 82 -9.23 -1.23 -10.12
N GLN A 83 -9.29 -1.67 -11.37
CA GLN A 83 -10.47 -1.49 -12.24
C GLN A 83 -11.73 -2.09 -11.62
N ARG A 84 -11.64 -3.31 -11.07
CA ARG A 84 -12.79 -3.95 -10.40
C ARG A 84 -13.22 -3.23 -9.13
N ARG A 85 -12.28 -2.60 -8.41
CA ARG A 85 -12.58 -1.79 -7.23
C ARG A 85 -13.29 -0.51 -7.63
N ALA A 86 -12.83 0.18 -8.68
CA ALA A 86 -13.47 1.38 -9.20
C ALA A 86 -14.94 1.11 -9.60
N ALA A 87 -15.19 0.07 -10.41
CA ALA A 87 -16.55 -0.28 -10.84
C ALA A 87 -17.51 -0.63 -9.67
N ARG A 88 -17.00 -1.22 -8.59
CA ARG A 88 -17.82 -1.51 -7.38
C ARG A 88 -18.13 -0.26 -6.57
N LEU A 89 -17.24 0.73 -6.56
CA LEU A 89 -17.49 1.99 -5.87
C LEU A 89 -18.59 2.78 -6.61
N GLU A 90 -18.55 2.79 -7.94
CA GLU A 90 -19.57 3.42 -8.78
C GLU A 90 -20.97 2.78 -8.58
N ASP A 91 -21.08 1.45 -8.56
CA ASP A 91 -22.33 0.72 -8.28
C ASP A 91 -22.82 0.90 -6.83
N GLY A 92 -21.90 1.03 -5.86
CA GLY A 92 -22.21 1.29 -4.46
C GLY A 92 -22.79 2.68 -4.23
N THR A 93 -22.29 3.70 -4.93
CA THR A 93 -22.83 5.08 -4.86
C THR A 93 -24.22 5.21 -5.49
N GLU A 94 -24.58 4.35 -6.45
CA GLU A 94 -25.89 4.37 -7.09
C GLU A 94 -26.98 3.69 -6.24
N ARG A 95 -26.61 2.74 -5.37
CA ARG A 95 -27.53 2.03 -4.46
C ARG A 95 -27.78 2.75 -3.13
N THR A 96 -26.98 3.75 -2.76
CA THR A 96 -27.25 4.61 -1.59
C THR A 96 -28.16 5.81 -1.90
N ALA A 97 -28.41 6.12 -3.18
CA ALA A 97 -29.26 7.24 -3.58
C ALA A 97 -30.80 7.04 -3.42
N PRO A 98 -31.40 5.82 -3.43
CA PRO A 98 -32.86 5.70 -3.27
C PRO A 98 -33.33 5.65 -1.81
N ASP A 99 -32.49 5.25 -0.84
CA ASP A 99 -32.90 5.05 0.56
C ASP A 99 -32.88 6.36 1.40
N GLU A 100 -32.04 7.34 1.05
CA GLU A 100 -32.00 8.63 1.76
C GLU A 100 -33.24 9.51 1.45
N ALA A 101 -33.88 9.29 0.30
CA ALA A 101 -35.12 9.98 -0.09
C ALA A 101 -36.37 9.42 0.62
N GLU A 102 -36.35 8.15 1.06
CA GLU A 102 -37.43 7.51 1.84
C GLU A 102 -37.31 7.87 3.33
N ALA A 103 -36.09 7.93 3.87
CA ALA A 103 -35.82 8.32 5.27
C ALA A 103 -36.17 9.79 5.56
N ALA A 104 -36.02 10.70 4.59
CA ALA A 104 -36.43 12.10 4.72
C ALA A 104 -37.96 12.32 4.68
N ARG A 105 -38.74 11.34 4.20
CA ARG A 105 -40.21 11.40 4.09
C ARG A 105 -40.94 10.88 5.34
N ALA A 106 -40.23 10.22 6.26
CA ALA A 106 -40.80 9.55 7.43
C ALA A 106 -40.67 10.35 8.75
N ALA A 107 -40.34 11.65 8.71
CA ALA A 107 -40.36 12.49 9.91
C ALA A 107 -41.82 12.83 10.29
N PRO A 108 -42.30 12.47 11.50
CA PRO A 108 -43.65 12.81 11.92
C PRO A 108 -43.74 14.30 12.31
N ASP A 109 -44.76 14.97 11.77
CA ASP A 109 -45.18 16.32 12.10
C ASP A 109 -45.76 16.33 13.53
N SER A 110 -45.02 16.91 14.48
CA SER A 110 -45.50 17.10 15.85
C SER A 110 -45.63 18.59 16.15
N SER A 111 -46.75 19.20 15.78
CA SER A 111 -47.33 20.32 16.52
C SER A 111 -48.76 20.65 16.05
N ALA A 112 -49.76 20.00 16.65
CA ALA A 112 -51.08 20.62 16.83
C ALA A 112 -51.79 20.00 18.04
N ALA A 113 -51.84 20.75 19.16
CA ALA A 113 -53.04 20.93 19.97
C ALA A 113 -52.72 21.76 21.23
N GLY A 114 -53.14 23.03 21.25
CA GLY A 114 -53.75 23.58 22.48
C GLY A 114 -55.12 22.92 22.71
N PRO A 115 -55.77 23.03 23.89
CA PRO A 115 -56.14 24.34 24.47
C PRO A 115 -56.17 24.46 26.01
N SER A 116 -56.20 25.74 26.46
CA SER A 116 -56.89 26.43 27.59
C SER A 116 -57.24 25.79 28.95
N GLY A 117 -57.10 26.62 30.00
CA GLY A 117 -57.82 26.62 31.30
C GLY A 117 -56.88 26.35 32.50
N THR A 118 -56.73 27.18 33.54
CA THR A 118 -57.61 28.15 34.24
C THR A 118 -56.82 29.35 34.77
#